data_AF-A0A7S1YTT6-F1
#
_entry.id   AF-A0A7S1YTT6-F1
#
_cell.length_a   1.000
_cell.length_b   1.000
_cell.length_c   1.000
_cell.angle_alpha   90.00
_cell.angle_beta   90.00
_cell.angle_gamma   90.00
#
_symmetry.space_group_name_H-M   'P 1'
#
loop_
_entity.id
_entity.type
_entity.pdbx_description
1 polymer ?
#
loop_
_entity_poly.entity_id
_entity_poly.type
_entity_poly.pdbx_seq_one_letter_code
_entity_poly.pdbx_strand_id
1 'polypeptide(L)'
;KDDFRSEMATALKKTVTKPSYYPGSHNRRDEIVKHYERIGKDRATLIKGENCAGNCTENDEVTLIECGTVGEDGFDGTALVQEAFGPVLAIVELPGGSDDDNDGKYLVKTAKFLNDKSNIYGTLSCTLLSPDSQDKRVTELAVSALNYGNVCVNVWSTAGYVVMSEGGVWGAHPTDIKGQSGNGYVGNPYNIPHVNKAVIF
;
A
#
# COMPACT_ATOMS: atom_id res chain seq x y z
N LYS A 1 -10.56 -8.62 -11.31
CA LYS A 1 -9.17 -8.76 -10.80
C LYS A 1 -8.16 -8.56 -11.92
N ASP A 2 -8.22 -9.38 -12.98
CA ASP A 2 -7.22 -9.35 -14.05
C ASP A 2 -7.24 -8.04 -14.85
N ASP A 3 -8.43 -7.48 -15.11
CA ASP A 3 -8.56 -6.17 -15.75
C ASP A 3 -7.88 -5.06 -14.93
N PHE A 4 -8.09 -5.03 -13.61
CA PHE A 4 -7.43 -4.08 -12.72
C PHE A 4 -5.90 -4.20 -12.78
N ARG A 5 -5.39 -5.44 -12.76
CA ARG A 5 -3.94 -5.71 -12.86
C ARG A 5 -3.38 -5.25 -14.21
N SER A 6 -4.11 -5.48 -15.30
CA SER A 6 -3.74 -5.04 -16.65
C SER A 6 -3.70 -3.52 -16.78
N GLU A 7 -4.73 -2.83 -16.28
CA GLU A 7 -4.79 -1.36 -16.28
C GLU A 7 -3.71 -0.75 -15.39
N MET A 8 -3.48 -1.32 -14.21
CA MET A 8 -2.38 -0.91 -13.31
C MET A 8 -1.02 -1.05 -14.00
N ALA A 9 -0.73 -2.19 -14.62
CA ALA A 9 0.52 -2.39 -15.35
C ALA A 9 0.68 -1.38 -16.51
N THR A 10 -0.42 -1.07 -17.21
CA THR A 10 -0.44 -0.05 -18.26
C THR A 10 -0.17 1.36 -17.72
N ALA A 11 -0.77 1.71 -16.58
CA ALA A 11 -0.55 3.00 -15.93
C ALA A 11 0.89 3.15 -15.42
N LEU A 12 1.48 2.07 -14.88
CA LEU A 12 2.87 2.04 -14.44
C LEU A 12 3.84 2.26 -15.62
N LYS A 13 3.62 1.62 -16.77
CA LYS A 13 4.44 1.85 -17.99
C LYS A 13 4.45 3.30 -18.44
N LYS A 14 3.31 3.98 -18.35
CA LYS A 14 3.15 5.39 -18.74
C LYS A 14 3.77 6.37 -17.73
N THR A 15 4.03 5.91 -16.50
CA THR A 15 4.66 6.74 -15.48
C THR A 15 6.12 6.97 -15.83
N VAL A 16 6.60 8.21 -15.69
CA VAL A 16 7.99 8.53 -15.95
C VAL A 16 8.88 7.91 -14.86
N THR A 17 9.76 7.00 -15.27
CA THR A 17 10.75 6.38 -14.39
C THR A 17 11.71 7.44 -13.85
N LYS A 18 12.03 7.35 -12.57
CA LYS A 18 12.95 8.24 -11.88
C LYS A 18 14.03 7.41 -11.19
N PRO A 19 15.30 7.86 -11.19
CA PRO A 19 16.33 7.21 -10.40
C PRO A 19 15.91 7.08 -8.93
N SER A 20 16.18 5.93 -8.33
CA SER A 20 15.89 5.66 -6.93
C SER A 20 16.58 6.70 -6.04
N TYR A 21 15.79 7.38 -5.20
CA TYR A 21 16.30 8.44 -4.33
C TYR A 21 17.08 7.90 -3.12
N TYR A 22 16.61 6.83 -2.49
CA TYR A 22 17.17 6.35 -1.24
C TYR A 22 18.39 5.43 -1.44
N PRO A 23 19.49 5.65 -0.69
CA PRO A 23 20.60 4.72 -0.66
C PRO A 23 20.14 3.29 -0.29
N GLY A 24 20.67 2.31 -1.02
CA GLY A 24 20.33 0.89 -0.82
C GLY A 24 18.98 0.45 -1.41
N SER A 25 18.23 1.33 -2.08
CA SER A 25 16.97 0.98 -2.78
C SER A 25 17.15 -0.21 -3.71
N HIS A 26 18.18 -0.16 -4.59
CA HIS A 26 18.46 -1.24 -5.54
C HIS A 26 18.78 -2.56 -4.83
N ASN A 27 19.59 -2.55 -3.77
CA ASN A 27 19.93 -3.77 -3.03
C ASN A 27 18.70 -4.40 -2.37
N ARG A 28 17.86 -3.59 -1.70
CA ARG A 28 16.62 -4.08 -1.06
C ARG A 28 15.63 -4.61 -2.10
N ARG A 29 15.49 -3.93 -3.23
CA ARG A 29 14.71 -4.42 -4.37
C ARG A 29 15.24 -5.78 -4.84
N ASP A 30 16.53 -5.90 -5.09
CA ASP A 30 17.15 -7.12 -5.61
C ASP A 30 17.01 -8.29 -4.65
N GLU A 31 17.07 -8.05 -3.33
CA GLU A 31 16.82 -9.07 -2.30
C GLU A 31 15.39 -9.61 -2.40
N ILE A 32 14.39 -8.73 -2.51
CA ILE A 32 12.99 -9.11 -2.67
C ILE A 32 12.80 -9.88 -3.99
N VAL A 33 13.29 -9.34 -5.12
CA VAL A 33 13.16 -9.98 -6.44
C VAL A 33 13.77 -11.39 -6.43
N LYS A 34 15.00 -11.55 -5.96
CA LYS A 34 15.66 -12.86 -5.87
C LYS A 34 14.90 -13.84 -4.98
N HIS A 35 14.23 -13.37 -3.93
CA HIS A 35 13.38 -14.23 -3.11
C HIS A 35 12.21 -14.78 -3.91
N TYR A 36 11.48 -13.91 -4.60
CA TYR A 36 10.29 -14.30 -5.34
C TYR A 36 10.61 -15.14 -6.59
N GLU A 37 11.70 -14.85 -7.30
CA GLU A 37 12.17 -15.67 -8.43
C GLU A 37 12.52 -17.11 -8.02
N ARG A 38 13.05 -17.32 -6.80
CA ARG A 38 13.37 -18.66 -6.28
C ARG A 38 12.14 -19.52 -6.05
N ILE A 39 11.02 -18.90 -5.65
CA ILE A 39 9.77 -19.60 -5.35
C ILE A 39 8.82 -19.68 -6.56
N GLY A 40 9.08 -18.91 -7.64
CA GLY A 40 8.42 -19.05 -8.92
C GLY A 40 8.88 -18.02 -9.95
N LYS A 41 9.09 -18.43 -11.19
CA LYS A 41 9.62 -17.54 -12.25
C LYS A 41 8.70 -16.37 -12.61
N ASP A 42 7.38 -16.56 -12.46
CA ASP A 42 6.38 -15.53 -12.79
C ASP A 42 6.00 -14.66 -11.58
N ARG A 43 6.73 -14.78 -10.46
CA ARG A 43 6.44 -14.09 -9.19
C ARG A 43 7.01 -12.68 -9.12
N ALA A 44 7.96 -12.35 -9.99
CA ALA A 44 8.57 -11.03 -10.07
C ALA A 44 8.56 -10.56 -11.53
N THR A 45 7.87 -9.46 -11.81
CA THR A 45 7.74 -8.92 -13.18
C THR A 45 8.22 -7.49 -13.23
N LEU A 46 9.24 -7.23 -14.06
CA LEU A 46 9.73 -5.88 -14.33
C LEU A 46 8.75 -5.13 -15.25
N ILE A 47 8.29 -3.96 -14.82
CA ILE A 47 7.48 -3.06 -15.63
C ILE A 47 8.37 -1.93 -16.13
N LYS A 48 8.83 -2.06 -17.36
CA LYS A 48 9.67 -1.06 -18.02
C LYS A 48 8.83 0.17 -18.39
N GLY A 49 9.17 1.32 -17.82
CA GLY A 49 8.59 2.61 -18.17
C GLY A 49 8.90 3.02 -19.60
N GLU A 50 8.01 3.82 -20.18
CA GLU A 50 8.16 4.37 -21.54
C GLU A 50 9.17 5.52 -21.58
N ASN A 51 9.35 6.22 -20.46
CA ASN A 51 10.17 7.42 -20.35
C ASN A 51 10.96 7.42 -19.03
N CYS A 52 12.13 8.05 -19.03
CA CYS A 52 12.93 8.28 -17.83
C CYS A 52 13.30 9.76 -17.69
N ALA A 53 13.24 10.29 -16.47
CA ALA A 53 13.57 11.69 -16.15
C ALA A 53 15.07 11.98 -15.96
N GLY A 54 15.96 11.02 -16.26
CA GLY A 54 17.40 11.15 -16.04
C GLY A 54 18.18 9.91 -16.50
N ASN A 55 19.19 9.51 -15.74
CA ASN A 55 19.96 8.29 -16.01
C ASN A 55 19.35 7.13 -15.20
N CYS A 56 18.25 6.56 -15.69
CA CYS A 56 17.64 5.38 -15.08
C CYS A 56 18.35 4.10 -15.52
N THR A 57 18.30 3.11 -14.64
CA THR A 57 18.69 1.72 -14.86
C THR A 57 17.47 0.82 -14.70
N GLU A 58 17.60 -0.46 -15.03
CA GLU A 58 16.51 -1.44 -14.79
C GLU A 58 16.11 -1.53 -13.31
N ASN A 59 17.02 -1.23 -12.39
CA ASN A 59 16.74 -1.22 -10.96
C ASN A 59 15.92 0.00 -10.49
N ASP A 60 15.70 0.98 -11.37
CA ASP A 60 14.82 2.12 -11.14
C ASP A 60 13.39 1.88 -11.66
N GLU A 61 13.19 0.82 -12.43
CA GLU A 61 11.87 0.43 -12.95
C GLU A 61 11.04 -0.28 -11.88
N VAL A 62 9.72 -0.13 -11.95
CA VAL A 62 8.80 -0.77 -11.01
C VAL A 62 8.83 -2.28 -11.21
N THR A 63 9.02 -3.03 -10.13
CA THR A 63 8.91 -4.49 -10.13
C THR A 63 7.67 -4.92 -9.36
N LEU A 64 6.77 -5.62 -10.05
CA LEU A 64 5.60 -6.24 -9.45
C LEU A 64 6.00 -7.55 -8.77
N ILE A 65 5.53 -7.76 -7.55
CA ILE A 65 5.80 -8.96 -6.76
C ILE A 65 4.49 -9.67 -6.42
N GLU A 66 4.33 -10.90 -6.86
CA GLU A 66 3.14 -11.72 -6.62
C GLU A 66 3.26 -12.52 -5.31
N CYS A 67 2.60 -12.01 -4.27
CA CYS A 67 2.56 -12.66 -2.95
C CYS A 67 1.59 -13.85 -2.92
N GLY A 68 0.67 -13.95 -3.88
CA GLY A 68 -0.38 -14.98 -3.91
C GLY A 68 -1.59 -14.65 -3.04
N THR A 69 -2.45 -15.64 -2.83
CA THR A 69 -3.71 -15.51 -2.08
C THR A 69 -3.54 -15.95 -0.63
N VAL A 70 -3.90 -15.10 0.32
CA VAL A 70 -3.83 -15.43 1.75
C VAL A 70 -4.67 -16.66 2.06
N GLY A 71 -4.04 -17.69 2.64
CA GLY A 71 -4.68 -18.96 3.00
C GLY A 71 -4.58 -20.06 1.96
N GLU A 72 -4.01 -19.78 0.78
CA GLU A 72 -3.75 -20.79 -0.26
C GLU A 72 -2.28 -21.23 -0.27
N ASP A 73 -2.04 -22.43 -0.82
CA ASP A 73 -0.69 -22.93 -1.06
C ASP A 73 0.05 -21.99 -2.02
N GLY A 74 1.24 -21.57 -1.61
CA GLY A 74 2.07 -20.64 -2.36
C GLY A 74 1.87 -19.16 -2.01
N PHE A 75 1.11 -18.82 -0.97
CA PHE A 75 1.19 -17.49 -0.36
C PHE A 75 2.58 -17.25 0.27
N ASP A 76 3.17 -16.10 -0.02
CA ASP A 76 4.41 -15.61 0.62
C ASP A 76 4.29 -14.11 0.91
N GLY A 77 4.27 -13.76 2.19
CA GLY A 77 4.11 -12.38 2.68
C GLY A 77 5.42 -11.61 2.88
N THR A 78 6.58 -12.15 2.47
CA THR A 78 7.89 -11.55 2.76
C THR A 78 7.99 -10.11 2.25
N ALA A 79 7.52 -9.84 1.03
CA ALA A 79 7.53 -8.49 0.46
C ALA A 79 6.59 -7.51 1.18
N LEU A 80 5.59 -7.99 1.91
CA LEU A 80 4.64 -7.14 2.64
C LEU A 80 5.23 -6.59 3.94
N VAL A 81 6.27 -7.24 4.47
CA VAL A 81 6.95 -6.86 5.72
C VAL A 81 8.34 -6.28 5.53
N GLN A 82 8.80 -6.15 4.28
CA GLN A 82 10.11 -5.61 3.92
C GLN A 82 9.96 -4.31 3.11
N GLU A 83 10.28 -3.18 3.73
CA GLU A 83 10.23 -1.88 3.06
C GLU A 83 11.43 -1.69 2.11
N ALA A 84 11.15 -1.61 0.80
CA ALA A 84 12.20 -1.46 -0.21
C ALA A 84 12.78 -0.04 -0.28
N PHE A 85 12.01 0.99 0.10
CA PHE A 85 12.32 2.40 -0.20
C PHE A 85 12.73 2.60 -1.68
N GLY A 86 11.98 1.94 -2.57
CA GLY A 86 12.33 1.78 -3.98
C GLY A 86 11.14 1.32 -4.81
N PRO A 87 11.32 1.13 -6.12
CA PRO A 87 10.25 0.87 -7.07
C PRO A 87 9.82 -0.61 -7.03
N VAL A 88 9.23 -1.04 -5.92
CA VAL A 88 8.64 -2.38 -5.73
C VAL A 88 7.16 -2.23 -5.38
N LEU A 89 6.30 -2.96 -6.08
CA LEU A 89 4.87 -3.04 -5.78
C LEU A 89 4.49 -4.50 -5.53
N ALA A 90 4.28 -4.84 -4.25
CA ALA A 90 3.80 -6.15 -3.84
C ALA A 90 2.28 -6.26 -3.98
N ILE A 91 1.82 -7.35 -4.56
CA ILE A 91 0.41 -7.65 -4.79
C ILE A 91 0.06 -8.90 -3.99
N VAL A 92 -0.90 -8.76 -3.09
CA VAL A 92 -1.47 -9.85 -2.30
C VAL A 92 -2.97 -9.90 -2.52
N GLU A 93 -3.50 -11.11 -2.59
CA GLU A 93 -4.93 -11.34 -2.72
C GLU A 93 -5.52 -11.78 -1.40
N LEU A 94 -6.64 -11.19 -1.05
CA LEU A 94 -7.39 -11.53 0.15
C LEU A 94 -8.68 -12.23 -0.26
N PRO A 95 -9.05 -13.33 0.40
CA PRO A 95 -10.27 -14.05 0.07
C PRO A 95 -11.51 -13.22 0.42
N GLY A 96 -12.56 -13.36 -0.40
CA GLY A 96 -13.83 -12.63 -0.26
C GLY A 96 -14.06 -11.61 -1.37
N GLY A 97 -15.11 -10.80 -1.25
CA GLY A 97 -15.41 -9.73 -2.22
C GLY A 97 -16.00 -10.23 -3.55
N SER A 98 -16.61 -11.42 -3.57
CA SER A 98 -17.48 -11.84 -4.67
C SER A 98 -18.74 -10.97 -4.70
N ASP A 99 -19.43 -10.90 -5.84
CA ASP A 99 -20.67 -10.12 -6.02
C ASP A 99 -21.78 -10.47 -4.99
N ASP A 100 -21.72 -11.66 -4.40
CA ASP A 100 -22.63 -12.12 -3.35
C ASP A 100 -22.30 -11.56 -1.93
N ASP A 101 -21.15 -10.88 -1.75
CA ASP A 101 -20.62 -10.39 -0.46
C ASP A 101 -20.75 -8.85 -0.34
N ASN A 102 -21.91 -8.32 -0.76
CA ASN A 102 -22.19 -6.88 -0.84
C ASN A 102 -22.47 -6.19 0.52
N ASP A 103 -22.44 -6.92 1.63
CA ASP A 103 -22.70 -6.35 2.96
C ASP A 103 -21.45 -5.72 3.62
N GLY A 104 -20.30 -5.77 2.94
CA GLY A 104 -19.04 -5.18 3.39
C GLY A 104 -18.32 -5.96 4.49
N LYS A 105 -18.81 -7.15 4.90
CA LYS A 105 -18.13 -7.97 5.91
C LYS A 105 -16.74 -8.44 5.48
N TYR A 106 -16.52 -8.63 4.18
CA TYR A 106 -15.19 -8.94 3.66
C TYR A 106 -14.17 -7.85 3.98
N LEU A 107 -14.57 -6.57 3.98
CA LEU A 107 -13.67 -5.44 4.29
C LEU A 107 -13.22 -5.45 5.74
N VAL A 108 -14.05 -5.93 6.67
CA VAL A 108 -13.64 -6.11 8.08
C VAL A 108 -12.60 -7.22 8.20
N LYS A 109 -12.74 -8.31 7.44
CA LYS A 109 -11.73 -9.39 7.40
C LYS A 109 -10.44 -8.89 6.77
N THR A 110 -10.53 -8.16 5.66
CA THR A 110 -9.41 -7.49 5.00
C THR A 110 -8.69 -6.55 5.97
N ALA A 111 -9.42 -5.68 6.66
CA ALA A 111 -8.85 -4.76 7.63
C ALA A 111 -8.12 -5.50 8.77
N LYS A 112 -8.61 -6.65 9.24
CA LYS A 112 -7.88 -7.46 10.24
C LYS A 112 -6.50 -7.89 9.73
N PHE A 113 -6.42 -8.37 8.48
CA PHE A 113 -5.14 -8.73 7.87
C PHE A 113 -4.22 -7.51 7.75
N LEU A 114 -4.75 -6.39 7.24
CA LEU A 114 -3.97 -5.15 7.03
C LEU A 114 -3.48 -4.52 8.35
N ASN A 115 -4.28 -4.63 9.41
CA ASN A 115 -3.98 -4.07 10.73
C ASN A 115 -2.96 -4.89 11.50
N ASP A 116 -2.77 -6.16 11.16
CA ASP A 116 -1.78 -7.01 11.80
C ASP A 116 -0.38 -6.72 11.23
N LYS A 117 0.49 -6.19 12.09
CA LYS A 117 1.83 -5.76 11.71
C LYS A 117 2.80 -6.90 11.47
N SER A 118 2.43 -8.16 11.75
CA SER A 118 3.18 -9.31 11.23
C SER A 118 2.86 -9.62 9.77
N ASN A 119 1.74 -9.09 9.23
CA ASN A 119 1.36 -9.30 7.84
C ASN A 119 1.80 -8.13 6.95
N ILE A 120 1.69 -6.89 7.44
CA ILE A 120 2.07 -5.68 6.68
C ILE A 120 2.83 -4.70 7.58
N TYR A 121 4.03 -4.31 7.14
CA TYR A 121 4.88 -3.36 7.85
C TYR A 121 4.25 -1.96 7.93
N GLY A 122 4.28 -1.36 9.13
CA GLY A 122 3.92 0.05 9.33
C GLY A 122 2.42 0.35 9.31
N THR A 123 2.09 1.59 9.67
CA THR A 123 0.73 2.14 9.77
C THR A 123 0.61 3.59 9.26
N LEU A 124 1.65 4.15 8.65
CA LEU A 124 1.69 5.58 8.32
C LEU A 124 0.50 6.04 7.48
N SER A 125 0.23 5.33 6.38
CA SER A 125 -0.84 5.72 5.46
C SER A 125 -1.39 4.54 4.66
N CYS A 126 -2.62 4.68 4.16
CA CYS A 126 -3.30 3.74 3.28
C CYS A 126 -4.11 4.51 2.23
N THR A 127 -3.98 4.13 0.96
CA THR A 127 -4.93 4.55 -0.08
C THR A 127 -5.98 3.44 -0.24
N LEU A 128 -7.25 3.80 -0.05
CA LEU A 128 -8.40 2.96 -0.33
C LEU A 128 -9.00 3.38 -1.67
N LEU A 129 -8.98 2.49 -2.66
CA LEU A 129 -9.66 2.72 -3.94
C LEU A 129 -11.06 2.08 -3.86
N SER A 130 -12.09 2.87 -4.13
CA SER A 130 -13.49 2.47 -4.08
C SER A 130 -14.23 3.05 -5.29
N PRO A 131 -14.89 2.24 -6.13
CA PRO A 131 -15.64 2.77 -7.28
C PRO A 131 -16.86 3.57 -6.81
N ASP A 132 -17.32 4.53 -7.62
CA ASP A 132 -18.51 5.34 -7.34
C ASP A 132 -19.80 4.49 -7.23
N SER A 133 -19.80 3.29 -7.81
CA SER A 133 -20.91 2.34 -7.71
C SER A 133 -20.99 1.64 -6.34
N GLN A 134 -19.96 1.75 -5.50
CA GLN A 134 -19.94 1.14 -4.17
C GLN A 134 -20.85 1.92 -3.21
N ASP A 135 -21.65 1.21 -2.40
CA ASP A 135 -22.40 1.84 -1.31
C ASP A 135 -21.42 2.57 -0.37
N LYS A 136 -21.62 3.88 -0.20
CA LYS A 136 -20.79 4.73 0.66
C LYS A 136 -20.63 4.18 2.07
N ARG A 137 -21.66 3.52 2.63
CA ARG A 137 -21.61 2.91 3.96
C ARG A 137 -20.58 1.78 4.05
N VAL A 138 -20.36 1.05 2.96
CA VAL A 138 -19.35 0.00 2.85
C VAL A 138 -17.95 0.61 2.83
N THR A 139 -17.74 1.70 2.10
CA THR A 139 -16.49 2.46 2.11
C THR A 139 -16.20 3.06 3.48
N GLU A 140 -17.20 3.68 4.13
CA GLU A 140 -17.08 4.23 5.48
C GLU A 140 -16.75 3.15 6.52
N LEU A 141 -17.33 1.94 6.38
CA LEU A 141 -17.00 0.79 7.22
C LEU A 141 -15.53 0.39 7.07
N ALA A 142 -15.01 0.33 5.84
CA ALA A 142 -13.59 0.02 5.59
C ALA A 142 -12.67 1.09 6.19
N VAL A 143 -12.96 2.37 5.96
CA VAL A 143 -12.21 3.50 6.53
C VAL A 143 -12.17 3.42 8.06
N SER A 144 -13.30 3.09 8.69
CA SER A 144 -13.39 2.92 10.14
C SER A 144 -12.49 1.77 10.62
N ALA A 145 -12.53 0.62 9.94
CA ALA A 145 -11.81 -0.59 10.31
C ALA A 145 -10.28 -0.52 10.12
N LEU A 146 -9.76 0.35 9.26
CA LEU A 146 -8.33 0.45 8.92
C LEU A 146 -7.50 1.21 9.98
N ASN A 147 -6.59 0.56 10.69
CA ASN A 147 -5.73 1.17 11.72
C ASN A 147 -4.47 1.79 11.12
N TYR A 148 -4.65 2.79 10.25
CA TYR A 148 -3.60 3.60 9.64
C TYR A 148 -3.77 5.06 10.05
N GLY A 149 -2.67 5.77 10.27
CA GLY A 149 -2.71 7.16 10.73
C GLY A 149 -3.26 8.11 9.65
N ASN A 150 -3.18 7.73 8.38
CA ASN A 150 -3.84 8.41 7.27
C ASN A 150 -4.58 7.40 6.39
N VAL A 151 -5.86 7.64 6.13
CA VAL A 151 -6.66 6.86 5.19
C VAL A 151 -7.18 7.79 4.10
N CYS A 152 -6.72 7.57 2.88
CA CYS A 152 -7.01 8.39 1.71
C CYS A 152 -7.93 7.61 0.74
N VAL A 153 -9.17 8.06 0.57
CA VAL A 153 -10.15 7.41 -0.31
C VAL A 153 -10.01 8.02 -1.71
N ASN A 154 -9.74 7.19 -2.72
CA ASN A 154 -9.57 7.60 -4.12
C ASN A 154 -8.54 8.72 -4.37
N VAL A 155 -7.62 8.92 -3.43
CA VAL A 155 -6.53 9.91 -3.53
C VAL A 155 -5.22 9.31 -3.06
N TRP A 156 -4.11 9.79 -3.64
CA TRP A 156 -2.77 9.35 -3.28
C TRP A 156 -2.48 9.67 -1.81
N SER A 157 -1.95 8.69 -1.07
CA SER A 157 -1.79 8.79 0.38
C SER A 157 -0.94 9.95 0.87
N THR A 158 -0.02 10.46 0.05
CA THR A 158 0.77 11.67 0.35
C THR A 158 -0.09 12.93 0.51
N ALA A 159 -1.34 12.94 0.04
CA ALA A 159 -2.30 14.00 0.35
C ALA A 159 -2.47 14.19 1.87
N GLY A 160 -2.37 13.12 2.66
CA GLY A 160 -2.35 13.17 4.12
C GLY A 160 -1.25 14.09 4.69
N TYR A 161 -0.08 14.09 4.03
CA TYR A 161 1.02 14.99 4.41
C TYR A 161 0.66 16.44 4.09
N VAL A 162 0.00 16.71 2.97
CA VAL A 162 -0.37 18.08 2.58
C VAL A 162 -1.43 18.66 3.52
N VAL A 163 -2.46 17.89 3.86
CA VAL A 163 -3.58 18.37 4.68
C VAL A 163 -3.23 18.63 6.15
N MET A 164 -2.00 18.34 6.58
CA MET A 164 -1.54 18.71 7.93
C MET A 164 -1.60 20.23 8.16
N SER A 165 -1.42 21.05 7.10
CA SER A 165 -1.57 22.50 7.18
C SER A 165 -3.02 22.95 7.35
N GLU A 166 -3.97 22.10 6.96
CA GLU A 166 -5.42 22.36 7.01
C GLU A 166 -6.08 21.75 8.26
N GLY A 167 -5.29 21.32 9.25
CA GLY A 167 -5.81 20.74 10.50
C GLY A 167 -5.65 19.23 10.65
N GLY A 168 -5.19 18.55 9.59
CA GLY A 168 -4.95 17.11 9.61
C GLY A 168 -3.73 16.71 10.45
N VAL A 169 -3.47 15.40 10.47
CA VAL A 169 -2.28 14.81 11.10
C VAL A 169 -1.55 13.89 10.13
N TRP A 170 -0.23 13.91 10.18
CA TRP A 170 0.62 12.94 9.47
C TRP A 170 1.47 12.16 10.46
N GLY A 171 1.23 10.85 10.59
CA GLY A 171 1.92 10.03 11.58
C GLY A 171 1.39 8.60 11.65
N ALA A 172 1.97 7.82 12.56
CA ALA A 172 1.57 6.43 12.80
C ALA A 172 0.20 6.35 13.48
N HIS A 173 -0.53 5.25 13.25
CA HIS A 173 -1.71 4.94 14.04
C HIS A 173 -1.28 4.56 15.48
N PRO A 174 -2.03 4.91 16.54
CA PRO A 174 -1.67 4.58 17.93
C PRO A 174 -1.49 3.10 18.25
N THR A 175 -1.93 2.19 17.37
CA THR A 175 -1.72 0.74 17.52
C THR A 175 -0.34 0.28 17.07
N ASP A 176 0.46 1.14 16.42
CA ASP A 176 1.85 0.84 16.06
C ASP A 176 2.78 1.01 17.27
N ILE A 177 2.68 0.07 18.21
CA ILE A 177 3.48 0.09 19.45
C ILE A 177 4.98 -0.16 19.22
N LYS A 178 5.37 -0.64 18.04
CA LYS A 178 6.77 -0.90 17.66
C LYS A 178 7.42 0.31 17.01
N GLY A 179 6.64 1.34 16.69
CA GLY A 179 7.13 2.55 16.03
C GLY A 179 7.62 2.30 14.61
N GLN A 180 7.04 1.33 13.88
CA GLN A 180 7.43 1.04 12.49
C GLN A 180 7.18 2.23 11.56
N SER A 181 6.20 3.06 11.89
CA SER A 181 5.89 4.33 11.22
C SER A 181 6.21 5.57 12.07
N GLY A 182 7.07 5.41 13.09
CA GLY A 182 7.39 6.45 14.07
C GLY A 182 6.46 6.49 15.27
N ASN A 183 6.76 7.36 16.24
CA ASN A 183 6.00 7.52 17.49
C ASN A 183 5.31 8.88 17.49
N GLY A 184 4.02 8.92 17.13
CA GLY A 184 3.20 10.13 17.12
C GLY A 184 2.90 10.67 15.72
N TYR A 185 2.64 11.98 15.64
CA TYR A 185 2.25 12.66 14.41
C TYR A 185 2.76 14.11 14.37
N VAL A 186 2.84 14.67 13.17
CA VAL A 186 2.98 16.10 12.90
C VAL A 186 1.65 16.69 12.44
N GLY A 187 1.46 18.00 12.60
CA GLY A 187 0.19 18.69 12.34
C GLY A 187 -0.62 18.91 13.62
N ASN A 188 -1.93 18.66 13.57
CA ASN A 188 -2.88 18.88 14.66
C ASN A 188 -2.87 20.31 15.26
N PRO A 189 -2.95 21.39 14.45
CA PRO A 189 -2.95 22.76 14.97
C PRO A 189 -4.15 23.04 15.91
N TYR A 190 -5.19 22.22 15.84
CA TYR A 190 -6.38 22.31 16.70
C TYR A 190 -6.24 21.58 18.04
N ASN A 191 -5.09 20.93 18.32
CA ASN A 191 -4.84 20.18 19.56
C ASN A 191 -5.92 19.15 19.88
N ILE A 192 -6.44 18.46 18.87
CA ILE A 192 -7.42 17.39 19.07
C ILE A 192 -6.75 16.29 19.92
N PRO A 193 -7.32 15.90 21.06
CA PRO A 193 -6.72 14.88 21.91
C PRO A 193 -6.93 13.48 21.30
N HIS A 194 -5.97 12.58 21.55
CA HIS A 194 -6.06 11.16 21.17
C HIS A 194 -6.44 10.92 19.71
N VAL A 195 -5.85 11.67 18.77
CA VAL A 195 -6.07 11.46 17.35
C VAL A 195 -5.58 10.07 16.95
N ASN A 196 -6.48 9.27 16.38
CA ASN A 196 -6.13 7.96 15.84
C ASN A 196 -5.68 8.02 14.38
N LYS A 197 -6.40 8.80 13.56
CA LYS A 197 -6.13 8.94 12.12
C LYS A 197 -6.73 10.22 11.54
N ALA A 198 -6.16 10.66 10.41
CA ALA A 198 -6.81 11.58 9.48
C ALA A 198 -7.44 10.80 8.31
N VAL A 199 -8.61 11.24 7.84
CA VAL A 199 -9.31 10.67 6.69
C VAL A 199 -9.46 11.73 5.62
N ILE A 200 -9.08 11.41 4.39
CA ILE A 200 -9.14 12.30 3.23
C ILE A 200 -10.02 11.62 2.18
N PHE A 201 -11.01 12.35 1.67
CA PHE A 201 -11.92 11.94 0.60
C PHE A 201 -11.66 12.75 -0.67
#